data_AF-A0AAU8D1E8-F1
#
_entry.id   AF-A0AAU8D1E8-F1
#
_cell.length_a   1.000
_cell.length_b   1.000
_cell.length_c   1.000
_cell.angle_alpha   90.00
_cell.angle_beta   90.00
_cell.angle_gamma   90.00
#
_symmetry.space_group_name_H-M   'P 1'
#
loop_
_entity.id
_entity.type
_entity.pdbx_description
1 polymer ?
#
loop_
_entity_poly.entity_id
_entity_poly.type
_entity_poly.pdbx_seq_one_letter_code
_entity_poly.pdbx_strand_id
1 'polypeptide(L)' 'MGVVAFPLYRRGKLVTGIAGVLRAIHGEEANVFWRETAKTLAQQLVAAGVEYGAARDEIRTLLRVVLAELQTGMSARADR' A
#
# COMPACT_ATOMS: atom_id res chain seq x y z
N MET A 1 10.50 -20.74 -3.51
CA MET A 1 10.87 -20.20 -2.18
C MET A 1 11.20 -18.72 -2.33
N GLY A 2 10.20 -17.84 -2.31
CA GLY A 2 10.40 -16.39 -2.42
C GLY A 2 10.31 -15.78 -1.04
N VAL A 3 11.45 -15.38 -0.47
CA VAL A 3 11.48 -14.62 0.78
C VAL A 3 10.71 -13.32 0.53
N VAL A 4 9.53 -13.18 1.14
CA VAL A 4 8.84 -11.89 1.18
C VAL A 4 9.68 -11.02 2.11
N ALA A 5 10.62 -10.28 1.53
CA ALA A 5 11.48 -9.37 2.27
C ALA A 5 10.61 -8.35 3.00
N PHE A 6 10.36 -8.63 4.27
CA PHE A 6 9.84 -7.70 5.23
C PHE A 6 10.92 -6.65 5.48
N PRO A 7 10.57 -5.36 5.57
CA PRO A 7 9.21 -4.81 5.60
C PRO A 7 8.71 -4.26 4.26
N LEU A 8 7.40 -4.34 4.04
CA LEU A 8 6.73 -4.01 2.77
C LEU A 8 6.98 -2.56 2.32
N TYR A 9 7.25 -1.63 3.25
CA TYR A 9 7.60 -0.25 2.94
C TYR A 9 8.97 -0.10 2.25
N ARG A 10 9.88 -1.08 2.35
CA ARG A 10 11.15 -1.07 1.60
C ARG A 10 10.95 -1.36 0.10
N ARG A 11 9.79 -1.88 -0.30
CA ARG A 11 9.45 -2.07 -1.70
C ARG A 11 8.86 -0.77 -2.25
N GLY A 12 9.72 0.24 -2.47
CA GLY A 12 9.31 1.53 -3.04
C GLY A 12 8.45 1.38 -4.30
N LYS A 13 8.76 0.39 -5.18
CA LYS A 13 7.94 0.06 -6.36
C LYS A 13 6.48 -0.29 -6.04
N LEU A 14 6.22 -0.92 -4.89
CA LEU A 14 4.89 -1.34 -4.46
C LEU A 14 4.08 -0.13 -3.99
N VAL A 15 4.72 0.77 -3.21
CA VAL A 15 4.12 2.05 -2.79
C VAL A 15 3.81 2.93 -4.00
N THR A 16 4.78 3.13 -4.90
CA THR A 16 4.59 3.96 -6.11
C THR A 16 3.57 3.35 -7.07
N GLY A 17 3.52 2.02 -7.20
CA GLY A 17 2.53 1.32 -8.03
C GLY A 17 1.11 1.49 -7.50
N ILE A 18 0.90 1.28 -6.20
CA ILE A 18 -0.40 1.48 -5.55
C ILE A 18 -0.82 2.95 -5.65
N ALA A 19 0.08 3.89 -5.36
CA ALA A 19 -0.21 5.33 -5.49
C ALA A 19 -0.55 5.73 -6.93
N GLY A 20 0.14 5.16 -7.93
CA GLY A 20 -0.19 5.39 -9.35
C GLY A 20 -1.59 4.90 -9.72
N VAL A 21 -1.98 3.71 -9.27
CA VAL A 21 -3.33 3.17 -9.51
C VAL A 21 -4.38 4.00 -8.77
N LEU A 22 -4.20 4.27 -7.47
CA LEU A 22 -5.12 5.13 -6.70
C LEU A 22 -5.21 6.57 -7.21
N ARG A 23 -4.23 7.03 -8.00
CA ARG A 23 -4.32 8.32 -8.69
C ARG A 23 -5.16 8.25 -9.95
N ALA A 24 -5.25 7.08 -10.60
CA ALA A 24 -6.04 6.86 -11.80
C ALA A 24 -7.51 6.49 -11.49
N ILE A 25 -7.78 5.87 -10.34
CA ILE A 25 -9.13 5.51 -9.89
C ILE A 25 -9.54 6.34 -8.67
N HIS A 26 -10.79 6.81 -8.65
CA HIS A 26 -11.30 7.67 -7.58
C HIS A 26 -12.58 7.10 -6.95
N GLY A 27 -12.86 7.50 -5.71
CA GLY A 27 -14.10 7.13 -5.03
C GLY A 27 -14.19 5.64 -4.69
N GLU A 28 -15.27 4.99 -5.08
CA GLU A 28 -15.60 3.62 -4.68
C GLU A 28 -14.62 2.59 -5.27
N GLU A 29 -14.19 2.75 -6.51
CA GLU A 29 -13.22 1.86 -7.16
C GLU A 29 -11.86 1.86 -6.45
N ALA A 30 -11.41 3.03 -6.00
CA ALA A 30 -10.17 3.15 -5.22
C ALA A 30 -10.26 2.41 -3.88
N ASN A 31 -11.42 2.49 -3.22
CA ASN A 31 -11.66 1.82 -1.95
C ASN A 31 -11.74 0.29 -2.12
N VAL A 32 -12.39 -0.20 -3.18
CA VAL A 32 -12.46 -1.63 -3.52
C VAL A 32 -11.05 -2.17 -3.83
N PHE A 33 -10.30 -1.47 -4.68
CA PHE A 33 -8.93 -1.84 -5.03
C PHE A 33 -8.02 -1.88 -3.79
N TRP A 34 -8.10 -0.87 -2.92
CA TRP A 34 -7.32 -0.86 -1.69
C TRP A 34 -7.71 -2.00 -0.74
N ARG A 35 -9.01 -2.29 -0.59
CA ARG A 35 -9.50 -3.40 0.25
C ARG A 35 -8.99 -4.76 -0.23
N GLU A 36 -9.07 -5.03 -1.52
CA GLU A 36 -8.56 -6.28 -2.10
C GLU A 36 -7.04 -6.37 -1.95
N THR A 37 -6.31 -5.27 -2.23
CA THR A 37 -4.85 -5.21 -2.06
C THR A 37 -4.44 -5.45 -0.59
N ALA A 38 -5.10 -4.77 0.36
CA ALA A 38 -4.87 -4.92 1.79
C ALA A 38 -5.16 -6.36 2.25
N LYS A 39 -6.23 -6.98 1.75
CA LYS A 39 -6.57 -8.37 2.05
C LYS A 39 -5.51 -9.34 1.54
N THR A 40 -5.06 -9.18 0.30
CA THR A 40 -3.97 -10.00 -0.27
C THR A 40 -2.67 -9.83 0.52
N LEU A 41 -2.30 -8.60 0.86
CA LEU A 41 -1.10 -8.32 1.66
C LEU A 41 -1.21 -8.93 3.07
N ALA A 42 -2.38 -8.82 3.72
CA ALA A 42 -2.63 -9.43 5.01
C ALA A 42 -2.46 -10.95 4.95
N GLN A 43 -3.05 -11.60 3.93
CA GLN A 43 -2.91 -13.04 3.73
C GLN A 43 -1.46 -13.45 3.48
N GLN A 44 -0.69 -12.68 2.72
CA GLN A 44 0.73 -12.96 2.50
C GLN A 44 1.55 -12.83 3.79
N LEU A 45 1.26 -11.83 4.62
CA LEU A 45 1.93 -11.64 5.90
C LEU A 45 1.61 -12.77 6.88
N VAL A 46 0.33 -13.14 6.99
CA VAL A 46 -0.11 -14.28 7.81
C VAL A 46 0.51 -15.58 7.30
N ALA A 47 0.55 -15.81 5.99
CA ALA A 47 1.20 -16.98 5.39
C ALA A 47 2.72 -16.99 5.62
N ALA A 48 3.35 -15.84 5.80
CA ALA A 48 4.76 -15.71 6.18
C ALA A 48 5.01 -15.89 7.68
N GLY A 49 3.98 -16.21 8.48
CA GLY A 49 4.07 -16.41 9.93
C GLY A 49 3.99 -15.12 10.75
N VAL A 50 3.57 -14.00 10.15
CA VAL A 50 3.34 -12.75 10.89
C VAL A 50 1.99 -12.81 11.60
N GLU A 51 1.99 -12.47 12.89
CA GLU A 51 0.78 -12.30 13.70
C GLU A 51 -0.22 -11.36 13.01
N TYR A 52 -1.51 -11.72 13.03
CA TYR A 52 -2.56 -10.95 12.37
C TYR A 52 -2.61 -9.48 12.84
N GLY A 53 -2.36 -9.25 14.13
CA GLY A 53 -2.25 -7.90 14.70
C GLY A 53 -1.11 -7.09 14.06
N ALA A 54 0.09 -7.66 14.02
CA ALA A 54 1.26 -7.03 13.41
C ALA A 54 1.07 -6.81 11.89
N ALA A 55 0.45 -7.77 11.20
CA ALA A 55 0.13 -7.63 9.78
C ALA A 55 -0.83 -6.45 9.52
N ARG A 56 -1.82 -6.27 10.40
CA ARG A 56 -2.78 -5.16 10.31
C ARG A 56 -2.11 -3.80 10.53
N ASP A 57 -1.19 -3.71 11.50
CA ASP A 57 -0.46 -2.47 11.78
C ASP A 57 0.51 -2.11 10.64
N GLU A 58 1.16 -3.10 10.03
CA GLU A 58 2.00 -2.91 8.85
C GLU A 58 1.18 -2.39 7.65
N ILE A 59 -0.01 -2.95 7.41
CA ILE A 59 -0.92 -2.48 6.35
C ILE A 59 -1.43 -1.06 6.61
N ARG A 60 -1.73 -0.72 7.87
CA ARG A 60 -2.09 0.66 8.26
C ARG A 60 -0.94 1.63 7.99
N THR A 61 0.28 1.22 8.30
CA THR A 61 1.49 2.02 8.06
C THR A 61 1.70 2.22 6.55
N LEU A 62 1.55 1.16 5.76
CA LEU A 62 1.61 1.22 4.30
C LEU A 62 0.57 2.19 3.72
N LEU A 63 -0.68 2.15 4.19
CA LEU A 63 -1.72 3.08 3.74
C LEU A 63 -1.33 4.53 4.02
N ARG A 64 -0.80 4.81 5.21
CA ARG A 64 -0.39 6.17 5.59
C ARG A 64 0.71 6.69 4.68
N VAL A 65 1.70 5.85 4.34
CA VAL A 65 2.78 6.19 3.40
C VAL A 65 2.23 6.42 1.99
N VAL A 66 1.34 5.55 1.50
CA VAL A 66 0.71 5.71 0.17
C VAL A 66 -0.10 7.02 0.10
N LEU A 67 -0.88 7.33 1.14
CA LEU A 67 -1.65 8.58 1.20
C LEU A 67 -0.76 9.82 1.28
N ALA A 68 0.37 9.72 1.99
CA ALA A 68 1.37 10.79 2.01
C ALA A 68 2.00 11.00 0.62
N GLU A 69 2.42 9.93 -0.05
CA GLU A 69 2.95 9.98 -1.42
C GLU A 69 1.95 10.55 -2.43
N LEU A 70 0.67 10.20 -2.31
CA LEU A 70 -0.41 10.80 -3.12
C LEU A 70 -0.51 12.32 -2.91
N GLN A 71 -0.40 12.79 -1.66
CA GLN A 71 -0.44 14.22 -1.33
C GLN A 71 0.82 14.96 -1.82
N THR A 72 2.01 14.38 -1.64
CA THR A 72 3.28 14.94 -2.11
C THR A 72 3.33 14.98 -3.64
N GLY A 73 2.84 13.93 -4.32
CA GLY A 73 2.74 13.87 -5.79
C GLY A 73 1.62 14.74 -6.40
N MET A 74 0.67 15.22 -5.60
CA MET A 74 -0.27 16.28 -5.98
C MET A 74 0.40 17.66 -5.88
N SER A 75 1.16 17.92 -4.81
CA SER A 75 1.88 19.20 -4.63
C SER A 75 2.96 19.43 -5.70
N ALA A 76 3.68 18.39 -6.12
CA ALA A 76 4.71 18.50 -7.17
C ALA A 76 4.15 18.75 -8.59
N ARG A 77 2.82 18.68 -8.79
CA ARG A 77 2.17 18.95 -10.09
C ARG A 77 1.36 20.24 -10.11
N ALA A 78 1.13 20.87 -8.95
CA ALA A 78 0.45 22.16 -8.83
C ALA A 78 1.41 23.36 -9.04
N ASP A 79 2.71 23.11 -9.09
CA ASP A 79 3.78 24.09 -9.39
C ASP A 79 4.35 23.86 -10.80
N ARG A 80 3.50 23.79 -11.83
CA ARG A 80 3.94 23.81 -13.23
C ARG A 80 2.96 24.51 -14.15
#